data_AF-A0A3N4H9J5-F1
#
_entry.id   AF-A0A3N4H9J5-F1
#
_cell.length_a   1.000
_cell.length_b   1.000
_cell.length_c   1.000
_cell.angle_alpha   90.00
_cell.angle_beta   90.00
_cell.angle_gamma   90.00
#
_symmetry.space_group_name_H-M   'P 1'
#
loop_
_entity.id
_entity.type
_entity.pdbx_description
1 polymer ?
#
loop_
_entity_poly.entity_id
_entity_poly.type
_entity_poly.pdbx_seq_one_letter_code
_entity_poly.pdbx_strand_id
1 'polypeptide(L)'
;MTLTRRIRILFFFLLITSTSKGTEHYLFGTDPVNFYRINGFSFLPEGLNLDFLDSLNKVYHDKEKSYSIFKSQKGYMLHVRCTFDLFRLSENGIENLYKFDNRGYNCNTALFERDGRIYSQGGYGFWNYHSDLMVLDEENGSWEFVKTINQPLNFTGRRAILDSGLLVLFGSYKNVRTELNKIENHGWFLDWESKTWNRIKIKIDGADIADFRSADYFGTINLKDYLFFGSEKVNIAERGLYFIDKNSLEISFLQRGNLDFYKSPYIQVIDNTIYFQNLKGVHQTLDISLLQKKADKVGHIEIIKSSGSLFDRFKYPFLVLFALSVFLLIPFLNRKLRKKEPEKESTCEEPGIDVISATIKKLSAISGQTLAIDDLDSILGIQHIPNLDNRRVRRSRMITDINTNYRFSNGKNLINRVKKPDDKRYTYYIIEL
;
A
#
# COMPACT_ATOMS: atom_id res chain seq x y z
N MET A 1 19.89 -13.09 61.48
CA MET A 1 18.73 -13.59 60.70
C MET A 1 18.60 -12.69 59.48
N THR A 2 19.32 -13.03 58.41
CA THR A 2 19.48 -12.23 57.20
C THR A 2 19.47 -13.21 56.03
N LEU A 3 18.47 -13.13 55.16
CA LEU A 3 18.57 -13.75 53.84
C LEU A 3 17.67 -13.03 52.82
N THR A 4 18.26 -12.02 52.18
CA THR A 4 17.80 -11.45 50.92
C THR A 4 17.82 -12.52 49.83
N ARG A 5 16.65 -12.95 49.36
CA ARG A 5 16.51 -13.84 48.19
C ARG A 5 16.21 -12.99 46.95
N ARG A 6 17.25 -12.71 46.16
CA ARG A 6 17.11 -12.19 44.79
C ARG A 6 16.62 -13.32 43.89
N ILE A 7 15.42 -13.18 43.35
CA ILE A 7 14.91 -14.04 42.28
C ILE A 7 15.47 -13.46 40.97
N ARG A 8 16.38 -14.19 40.31
CA ARG A 8 16.79 -13.95 38.92
C ARG A 8 15.90 -14.81 38.03
N ILE A 9 14.97 -14.18 37.31
CA ILE A 9 14.26 -14.83 36.20
C ILE A 9 15.18 -14.68 34.98
N LEU A 10 15.82 -15.77 34.56
CA LEU A 10 16.51 -15.86 33.28
C LEU A 10 15.46 -16.15 32.21
N PHE A 11 15.17 -15.16 31.35
CA PHE A 11 14.47 -15.41 30.09
C PHE A 11 15.50 -15.92 29.07
N PHE A 12 15.49 -17.23 28.82
CA PHE A 12 16.18 -17.81 27.66
C PHE A 12 15.30 -17.56 26.43
N PHE A 13 15.59 -16.50 25.69
CA PHE A 13 15.12 -16.37 24.31
C PHE A 13 15.94 -17.35 23.47
N LEU A 14 15.39 -18.54 23.21
CA LEU A 14 15.83 -19.36 22.09
C LEU A 14 15.40 -18.64 20.81
N LEU A 15 16.27 -17.77 20.30
CA LEU A 15 16.27 -17.40 18.89
C LEU A 15 16.68 -18.64 18.11
N ILE A 16 15.69 -19.48 17.78
CA ILE A 16 15.84 -20.41 16.66
C ILE A 16 15.81 -19.53 15.42
N THR A 17 16.97 -18.97 15.06
CA THR A 17 17.19 -18.55 13.68
C THR A 17 17.16 -19.83 12.87
N SER A 18 15.98 -20.21 12.37
CA SER A 18 15.93 -21.06 11.19
C SER A 18 16.57 -20.24 10.07
N THR A 19 17.89 -20.34 9.94
CA THR A 19 18.54 -20.04 8.68
C THR A 19 17.98 -21.08 7.72
N SER A 20 16.84 -20.78 7.08
CA SER A 20 16.46 -21.51 5.89
C SER A 20 17.67 -21.36 4.98
N LYS A 21 18.41 -22.45 4.73
CA LYS A 21 19.38 -22.48 3.65
C LYS A 21 18.61 -21.96 2.44
N GLY A 22 18.98 -20.77 1.96
CA GLY A 22 18.27 -20.13 0.85
C GLY A 22 18.21 -21.15 -0.28
N THR A 23 17.03 -21.36 -0.83
CA THR A 23 16.87 -22.13 -2.06
C THR A 23 17.79 -21.52 -3.11
N GLU A 24 18.62 -22.37 -3.72
CA GLU A 24 19.45 -22.04 -4.88
C GLU A 24 18.62 -21.26 -5.90
N HIS A 25 19.14 -20.13 -6.37
CA HIS A 25 18.45 -19.35 -7.40
C HIS A 25 18.65 -20.05 -8.73
N TYR A 26 17.57 -20.58 -9.30
CA TYR A 26 17.60 -21.31 -10.56
C TYR A 26 16.57 -20.74 -11.53
N LEU A 27 17.01 -20.48 -12.75
CA LEU A 27 16.14 -20.11 -13.87
C LEU A 27 16.62 -20.83 -15.13
N PHE A 28 15.71 -21.42 -15.89
CA PHE A 28 15.96 -21.94 -17.23
C PHE A 28 14.93 -21.36 -18.20
N GLY A 29 15.40 -20.73 -19.26
CA GLY A 29 14.57 -20.15 -20.31
C GLY A 29 14.89 -20.78 -21.66
N THR A 30 13.85 -21.16 -22.38
CA THR A 30 13.93 -21.66 -23.76
C THR A 30 12.60 -21.38 -24.47
N ASP A 31 12.57 -21.61 -25.79
CA ASP A 31 11.32 -21.75 -26.54
C ASP A 31 11.28 -23.12 -27.25
N PRO A 32 10.07 -23.59 -27.62
CA PRO A 32 9.85 -24.85 -28.31
C PRO A 32 10.75 -25.05 -29.54
N VAL A 33 10.90 -23.99 -30.34
CA VAL A 33 11.62 -24.03 -31.62
C VAL A 33 13.11 -24.22 -31.38
N ASN A 34 13.63 -23.60 -30.33
CA ASN A 34 15.03 -23.68 -29.94
C ASN A 34 15.38 -24.98 -29.22
N PHE A 35 14.41 -25.70 -28.67
CA PHE A 35 14.65 -26.96 -27.97
C PHE A 35 15.38 -27.99 -28.84
N TYR A 36 14.96 -28.14 -30.10
CA TYR A 36 15.61 -29.03 -31.08
C TYR A 36 17.01 -28.58 -31.53
N ARG A 37 17.44 -27.38 -31.12
CA ARG A 37 18.78 -26.83 -31.40
C ARG A 37 19.74 -27.01 -30.22
N ILE A 38 19.28 -27.53 -29.09
CA ILE A 38 20.09 -27.76 -27.90
C ILE A 38 20.86 -29.09 -28.07
N ASN A 39 22.17 -29.05 -27.91
CA ASN A 39 23.06 -30.20 -28.06
C ASN A 39 23.11 -31.03 -26.78
N GLY A 40 22.11 -31.88 -26.60
CA GLY A 40 22.02 -32.74 -25.42
C GLY A 40 21.54 -31.98 -24.18
N PHE A 41 21.10 -32.73 -23.18
CA PHE A 41 20.34 -32.19 -22.04
C PHE A 41 20.92 -32.58 -20.69
N SER A 42 22.17 -33.05 -20.66
CA SER A 42 22.86 -33.47 -19.43
C SER A 42 23.07 -32.35 -18.41
N PHE A 43 22.91 -31.09 -18.83
CA PHE A 43 22.99 -29.91 -17.96
C PHE A 43 21.66 -29.59 -17.24
N LEU A 44 20.55 -30.21 -17.68
CA LEU A 44 19.28 -30.05 -16.99
C LEU A 44 19.35 -30.77 -15.65
N PRO A 45 18.76 -30.18 -14.59
CA PRO A 45 18.74 -30.82 -13.29
C PRO A 45 17.89 -32.09 -13.31
N GLU A 46 18.20 -32.99 -12.39
CA GLU A 46 17.44 -34.21 -12.16
C GLU A 46 15.94 -33.90 -11.94
N GLY A 47 15.08 -34.71 -12.53
CA GLY A 47 13.63 -34.54 -12.52
C GLY A 47 13.06 -33.74 -13.68
N LEU A 48 13.85 -32.92 -14.38
CA LEU A 48 13.35 -32.20 -15.56
C LEU A 48 13.36 -33.10 -16.81
N ASN A 49 12.21 -33.73 -17.11
CA ASN A 49 12.04 -34.63 -18.25
C ASN A 49 11.81 -33.86 -19.57
N LEU A 50 12.47 -34.26 -20.66
CA LEU A 50 12.24 -33.70 -22.00
C LEU A 50 10.84 -34.01 -22.53
N ASP A 51 10.28 -35.18 -22.20
CA ASP A 51 8.92 -35.55 -22.58
C ASP A 51 7.90 -34.55 -22.03
N PHE A 52 8.18 -33.95 -20.87
CA PHE A 52 7.35 -32.89 -20.29
C PHE A 52 7.35 -31.64 -21.16
N LEU A 53 8.52 -31.15 -21.57
CA LEU A 53 8.64 -29.96 -22.42
C LEU A 53 7.98 -30.19 -23.78
N ASP A 54 8.15 -31.39 -24.35
CA ASP A 54 7.48 -31.78 -25.59
C ASP A 54 5.96 -31.91 -25.42
N SER A 55 5.47 -32.37 -24.26
CA SER A 55 4.02 -32.43 -24.00
C SER A 55 3.38 -31.04 -23.96
N LEU A 56 4.07 -30.04 -23.43
CA LEU A 56 3.61 -28.66 -23.41
C LEU A 56 3.59 -28.06 -24.83
N ASN A 57 4.57 -28.40 -25.67
CA ASN A 57 4.55 -28.02 -27.07
C ASN A 57 3.29 -28.53 -27.77
N LYS A 58 2.83 -29.75 -27.45
CA LYS A 58 1.58 -30.29 -28.01
C LYS A 58 0.35 -29.50 -27.60
N VAL A 59 0.30 -29.02 -26.35
CA VAL A 59 -0.82 -28.23 -25.81
C VAL A 59 -0.84 -26.81 -26.38
N TYR A 60 0.34 -26.21 -26.63
CA TYR A 60 0.47 -24.82 -27.08
C TYR A 60 0.98 -24.69 -28.53
N HIS A 61 0.75 -25.73 -29.35
CA HIS A 61 1.35 -26.00 -30.67
C HIS A 61 1.38 -24.83 -31.68
N ASP A 62 0.44 -23.89 -31.57
CA ASP A 62 0.22 -22.82 -32.54
C ASP A 62 0.88 -21.48 -32.20
N LYS A 63 1.67 -21.39 -31.13
CA LYS A 63 2.25 -20.10 -30.70
C LYS A 63 3.69 -20.30 -30.28
N GLU A 64 4.57 -19.42 -30.76
CA GLU A 64 5.96 -19.24 -30.30
C GLU A 64 6.00 -18.85 -28.81
N LYS A 65 5.54 -19.74 -27.93
CA LYS A 65 5.47 -19.52 -26.49
C LYS A 65 6.78 -19.94 -25.88
N SER A 66 7.52 -18.98 -25.37
CA SER A 66 8.69 -19.27 -24.54
C SER A 66 8.24 -19.80 -23.17
N TYR A 67 9.03 -20.71 -22.63
CA TYR A 67 8.87 -21.26 -21.30
C TYR A 67 9.94 -20.69 -20.38
N SER A 68 9.56 -20.49 -19.11
CA SER A 68 10.52 -20.20 -18.06
C SER A 68 10.31 -21.18 -16.91
N ILE A 69 11.38 -21.83 -16.50
CA ILE A 69 11.41 -22.80 -15.41
C ILE A 69 12.21 -22.20 -14.27
N PHE A 70 11.67 -22.19 -13.07
CA PHE A 70 12.39 -21.75 -11.88
C PHE A 70 12.26 -22.78 -10.76
N LYS A 71 13.24 -22.80 -9.86
CA LYS A 71 13.21 -23.67 -8.69
C LYS A 71 12.51 -22.94 -7.55
N SER A 72 11.57 -23.63 -6.93
CA SER A 72 10.89 -23.19 -5.71
C SER A 72 11.16 -24.15 -4.55
N GLN A 73 10.76 -23.79 -3.35
CA GLN A 73 10.76 -24.69 -2.18
C GLN A 73 9.90 -25.94 -2.40
N LYS A 74 8.92 -25.86 -3.32
CA LYS A 74 7.98 -26.95 -3.66
C LYS A 74 8.38 -27.73 -4.91
N GLY A 75 9.61 -27.54 -5.41
CA GLY A 75 10.10 -28.17 -6.64
C GLY A 75 10.19 -27.21 -7.83
N TYR A 76 10.33 -27.76 -9.04
CA TYR A 76 10.42 -26.96 -10.25
C TYR A 76 9.03 -26.47 -10.70
N MET A 77 8.99 -25.20 -11.04
CA MET A 77 7.80 -24.52 -11.54
C MET A 77 8.06 -24.10 -12.98
N LEU A 78 7.13 -24.40 -13.88
CA LEU A 78 7.18 -23.99 -15.29
C LEU A 78 6.06 -23.01 -15.58
N HIS A 79 6.43 -21.86 -16.14
CA HIS A 79 5.50 -20.87 -16.63
C HIS A 79 5.50 -20.80 -18.15
N VAL A 80 4.30 -20.73 -18.70
CA VAL A 80 4.09 -20.48 -20.13
C VAL A 80 3.93 -18.97 -20.32
N ARG A 81 4.90 -18.33 -21.00
CA ARG A 81 4.91 -16.87 -21.13
C ARG A 81 3.64 -16.38 -21.86
N CYS A 82 3.10 -15.25 -21.40
CA CYS A 82 1.82 -14.67 -21.85
C CYS A 82 0.55 -15.46 -21.50
N THR A 83 0.63 -16.47 -20.64
CA THR A 83 -0.56 -17.10 -20.03
C THR A 83 -0.41 -17.17 -18.52
N PHE A 84 -1.52 -17.35 -17.79
CA PHE A 84 -1.50 -17.55 -16.34
C PHE A 84 -1.12 -18.97 -15.92
N ASP A 85 -0.90 -19.87 -16.88
CA ASP A 85 -0.60 -21.27 -16.62
C ASP A 85 0.75 -21.41 -15.94
N LEU A 86 0.73 -22.07 -14.78
CA LEU A 86 1.89 -22.37 -13.99
C LEU A 86 1.83 -23.84 -13.60
N PHE A 87 2.79 -24.61 -14.08
CA PHE A 87 2.87 -26.04 -13.85
C PHE A 87 3.88 -26.34 -12.75
N ARG A 88 3.50 -27.22 -11.82
CA ARG A 88 4.44 -27.83 -10.88
C ARG A 88 4.89 -29.18 -11.43
N LEU A 89 6.19 -29.40 -11.40
CA LEU A 89 6.79 -30.69 -11.70
C LEU A 89 6.82 -31.55 -10.43
N SER A 90 6.31 -32.78 -10.53
CA SER A 90 6.29 -33.76 -9.45
C SER A 90 6.75 -35.13 -9.96
N GLU A 91 7.05 -36.06 -9.05
CA GLU A 91 7.38 -37.45 -9.40
C GLU A 91 6.25 -38.13 -10.21
N ASN A 92 5.00 -37.74 -9.97
CA ASN A 92 3.81 -38.30 -10.61
C ASN A 92 3.43 -37.58 -11.92
N GLY A 93 4.29 -36.70 -12.44
CA GLY A 93 4.05 -35.90 -13.63
C GLY A 93 3.76 -34.43 -13.31
N ILE A 94 2.89 -33.82 -14.12
CA ILE A 94 2.72 -32.36 -14.15
C ILE A 94 1.35 -31.95 -13.65
N GLU A 95 1.31 -30.87 -12.90
CA GLU A 95 0.09 -30.33 -12.34
C GLU A 95 -0.01 -28.86 -12.70
N ASN A 96 -1.07 -28.47 -13.44
CA ASN A 96 -1.37 -27.06 -13.63
C ASN A 96 -1.96 -26.50 -12.34
N LEU A 97 -1.25 -25.56 -11.72
CA LEU A 97 -1.70 -24.87 -10.52
C LEU A 97 -2.77 -23.81 -10.83
N TYR A 98 -2.89 -23.39 -12.08
CA TYR A 98 -3.92 -22.47 -12.53
C TYR A 98 -5.10 -23.23 -13.13
N LYS A 99 -6.32 -22.94 -12.65
CA LYS A 99 -7.54 -23.72 -12.96
C LYS A 99 -8.52 -23.02 -13.92
N PHE A 100 -8.15 -21.86 -14.46
CA PHE A 100 -9.01 -21.06 -15.33
C PHE A 100 -8.39 -20.89 -16.73
N ASP A 101 -9.05 -20.15 -17.62
CA ASP A 101 -8.61 -19.96 -19.02
C ASP A 101 -8.37 -18.49 -19.39
N ASN A 102 -8.16 -17.60 -18.41
CA ASN A 102 -7.77 -16.23 -18.73
C ASN A 102 -6.37 -16.21 -19.36
N ARG A 103 -6.19 -15.41 -20.41
CA ARG A 103 -4.92 -15.29 -21.14
C ARG A 103 -4.68 -13.84 -21.57
N GLY A 104 -3.42 -13.53 -21.90
CA GLY A 104 -3.07 -12.27 -22.54
C GLY A 104 -2.98 -11.05 -21.60
N TYR A 105 -3.19 -11.21 -20.30
CA TYR A 105 -2.93 -10.14 -19.32
C TYR A 105 -1.46 -10.03 -18.92
N ASN A 106 -0.75 -11.14 -18.96
CA ASN A 106 0.45 -11.35 -18.16
C ASN A 106 1.66 -11.66 -19.07
N CYS A 107 1.73 -10.97 -20.22
CA CYS A 107 2.89 -11.08 -21.10
C CYS A 107 4.12 -10.45 -20.48
N ASN A 108 5.25 -11.14 -20.60
CA ASN A 108 6.54 -10.68 -20.11
C ASN A 108 6.54 -10.36 -18.60
N THR A 109 5.75 -11.05 -17.79
CA THR A 109 5.77 -10.92 -16.32
C THR A 109 7.06 -11.50 -15.73
N ALA A 110 7.35 -11.14 -14.47
CA ALA A 110 8.44 -11.74 -13.71
C ALA A 110 7.81 -12.63 -12.66
N LEU A 111 8.12 -13.92 -12.72
CA LEU A 111 7.71 -14.88 -11.70
C LEU A 111 8.86 -15.15 -10.75
N PHE A 112 8.52 -15.24 -9.47
CA PHE A 112 9.48 -15.54 -8.42
C PHE A 112 8.76 -16.08 -7.19
N GLU A 113 9.49 -16.86 -6.40
CA GLU A 113 9.03 -17.28 -5.08
C GLU A 113 9.54 -16.31 -4.02
N ARG A 114 8.67 -15.99 -3.06
CA ARG A 114 9.03 -15.30 -1.83
C ARG A 114 8.16 -15.80 -0.69
N ASP A 115 8.75 -16.06 0.47
CA ASP A 115 8.03 -16.49 1.67
C ASP A 115 7.13 -17.72 1.42
N GLY A 116 7.61 -18.66 0.59
CA GLY A 116 6.88 -19.88 0.19
C GLY A 116 5.68 -19.65 -0.74
N ARG A 117 5.55 -18.44 -1.30
CA ARG A 117 4.46 -18.03 -2.21
C ARG A 117 5.02 -17.61 -3.55
N ILE A 118 4.28 -17.91 -4.61
CA ILE A 118 4.67 -17.58 -5.98
C ILE A 118 4.00 -16.26 -6.37
N TYR A 119 4.82 -15.30 -6.78
CA TYR A 119 4.41 -13.98 -7.20
C TYR A 119 4.65 -13.79 -8.69
N SER A 120 3.77 -13.02 -9.33
CA SER A 120 3.91 -12.52 -10.69
C SER A 120 3.89 -11.00 -10.67
N GLN A 121 4.86 -10.35 -11.32
CA GLN A 121 4.95 -8.90 -11.33
C GLN A 121 5.04 -8.30 -12.72
N GLY A 122 4.14 -7.34 -12.94
CA GLY A 122 4.06 -6.43 -14.07
C GLY A 122 3.94 -7.12 -15.42
N GLY A 123 4.12 -6.36 -16.50
CA GLY A 123 4.11 -6.89 -17.85
C GLY A 123 3.26 -6.07 -18.80
N TYR A 124 2.69 -6.74 -19.78
CA TYR A 124 1.79 -6.18 -20.77
C TYR A 124 0.55 -7.05 -20.90
N GLY A 125 -0.61 -6.41 -20.94
CA GLY A 125 -1.87 -7.10 -21.11
C GLY A 125 -3.00 -6.17 -21.49
N PHE A 126 -3.97 -6.69 -22.25
CA PHE A 126 -5.17 -5.95 -22.67
C PHE A 126 -4.86 -4.48 -23.04
N TRP A 127 -3.90 -4.29 -23.95
CA TRP A 127 -3.53 -3.00 -24.55
C TRP A 127 -2.77 -2.00 -23.67
N ASN A 128 -2.34 -2.36 -22.46
CA ASN A 128 -1.51 -1.50 -21.60
C ASN A 128 -0.38 -2.24 -20.90
N TYR A 129 0.66 -1.51 -20.50
CA TYR A 129 1.60 -2.01 -19.51
C TYR A 129 0.97 -1.97 -18.12
N HIS A 130 1.46 -2.77 -17.19
CA HIS A 130 1.02 -2.73 -15.81
C HIS A 130 2.17 -3.12 -14.89
N SER A 131 2.08 -2.65 -13.65
CA SER A 131 3.04 -2.94 -12.58
C SER A 131 2.42 -3.76 -11.47
N ASP A 132 1.31 -4.44 -11.76
CA ASP A 132 0.59 -5.20 -10.74
C ASP A 132 1.49 -6.27 -10.13
N LEU A 133 1.31 -6.45 -8.83
CA LEU A 133 1.82 -7.60 -8.11
C LEU A 133 0.65 -8.56 -7.90
N MET A 134 0.82 -9.80 -8.34
CA MET A 134 -0.14 -10.88 -8.14
C MET A 134 0.51 -12.01 -7.38
N VAL A 135 -0.28 -12.75 -6.60
CA VAL A 135 0.15 -13.95 -5.89
C VAL A 135 -0.73 -15.11 -6.32
N LEU A 136 -0.14 -16.29 -6.48
CA LEU A 136 -0.89 -17.51 -6.74
C LEU A 136 -1.66 -17.92 -5.48
N ASP A 137 -2.98 -18.02 -5.61
CA ASP A 137 -3.82 -18.73 -4.67
C ASP A 137 -3.87 -20.21 -5.10
N GLU A 138 -3.00 -21.02 -4.51
CA GLU A 138 -2.88 -22.46 -4.83
C GLU A 138 -4.14 -23.26 -4.46
N GLU A 139 -4.91 -22.80 -3.47
CA GLU A 139 -6.12 -23.50 -3.03
C GLU A 139 -7.19 -23.40 -4.13
N ASN A 140 -7.45 -22.18 -4.58
CA ASN A 140 -8.45 -21.90 -5.61
C ASN A 140 -7.91 -22.04 -7.04
N GLY A 141 -6.60 -22.10 -7.21
CA GLY A 141 -5.93 -22.13 -8.51
C GLY A 141 -6.12 -20.85 -9.32
N SER A 142 -6.18 -19.70 -8.65
CA SER A 142 -6.32 -18.37 -9.25
C SER A 142 -5.09 -17.49 -8.97
N TRP A 143 -4.99 -16.38 -9.71
CA TRP A 143 -4.01 -15.33 -9.42
C TRP A 143 -4.73 -14.14 -8.79
N GLU A 144 -4.31 -13.76 -7.59
CA GLU A 144 -4.94 -12.69 -6.81
C GLU A 144 -4.07 -11.44 -6.79
N PHE A 145 -4.70 -10.27 -6.91
CA PHE A 145 -3.98 -9.00 -6.79
C PHE A 145 -3.50 -8.76 -5.36
N VAL A 146 -2.23 -8.41 -5.23
CA VAL A 146 -1.67 -7.93 -3.99
C VAL A 146 -1.84 -6.43 -3.94
N LYS A 147 -2.57 -5.95 -2.94
CA LYS A 147 -2.76 -4.51 -2.73
C LYS A 147 -1.42 -3.85 -2.44
N THR A 148 -1.08 -2.85 -3.25
CA THR A 148 0.10 -1.98 -3.05
C THR A 148 -0.32 -0.51 -2.97
N ILE A 149 0.59 0.33 -2.51
CA ILE A 149 0.40 1.78 -2.35
C ILE A 149 1.24 2.49 -3.41
N ASN A 150 0.69 3.56 -4.01
CA ASN A 150 1.35 4.39 -5.03
C ASN A 150 1.78 3.63 -6.31
N GLN A 151 1.10 2.54 -6.65
CA GLN A 151 1.44 1.75 -7.83
C GLN A 151 1.42 2.58 -9.12
N PRO A 152 2.48 2.52 -9.96
CA PRO A 152 2.46 3.21 -11.24
C PRO A 152 1.47 2.56 -12.19
N LEU A 153 0.55 3.37 -12.71
CA LEU A 153 -0.39 2.96 -13.74
C LEU A 153 0.29 2.92 -15.10
N ASN A 154 -0.14 1.98 -15.94
CA ASN A 154 0.32 1.86 -17.32
C ASN A 154 1.83 1.65 -17.48
N PHE A 155 2.56 1.22 -16.45
CA PHE A 155 4.02 1.18 -16.43
C PHE A 155 4.58 -0.24 -16.37
N THR A 156 5.66 -0.51 -17.09
CA THR A 156 6.51 -1.70 -16.88
C THR A 156 7.96 -1.39 -17.24
N GLY A 157 8.88 -2.29 -16.89
CA GLY A 157 10.30 -2.15 -17.21
C GLY A 157 11.10 -3.42 -16.91
N ARG A 158 12.43 -3.27 -16.88
CA ARG A 158 13.38 -4.31 -16.50
C ARG A 158 13.28 -4.52 -14.99
N ARG A 159 13.13 -5.76 -14.55
CA ARG A 159 12.85 -6.08 -13.15
C ARG A 159 14.05 -6.70 -12.47
N ALA A 160 14.36 -6.26 -11.26
CA ALA A 160 15.23 -6.97 -10.33
C ALA A 160 14.46 -7.34 -9.07
N ILE A 161 14.56 -8.61 -8.67
CA ILE A 161 13.98 -9.10 -7.41
C ILE A 161 15.07 -9.04 -6.34
N LEU A 162 14.83 -8.25 -5.30
CA LEU A 162 15.73 -8.05 -4.16
C LEU A 162 15.07 -8.59 -2.89
N ASP A 163 15.88 -8.84 -1.86
CA ASP A 163 15.38 -9.27 -0.55
C ASP A 163 14.52 -8.19 0.13
N SER A 164 14.83 -6.92 -0.12
CA SER A 164 14.15 -5.73 0.43
C SER A 164 12.94 -5.27 -0.39
N GLY A 165 12.91 -5.58 -1.69
CA GLY A 165 11.87 -5.10 -2.59
C GLY A 165 11.98 -5.60 -4.02
N LEU A 166 11.21 -5.00 -4.91
CA LEU A 166 11.31 -5.20 -6.34
C LEU A 166 11.62 -3.90 -7.04
N LEU A 167 12.69 -3.91 -7.82
CA LEU A 167 13.17 -2.76 -8.57
C LEU A 167 12.71 -2.90 -10.03
N VAL A 168 12.11 -1.86 -10.59
CA VAL A 168 11.71 -1.78 -11.99
C VAL A 168 12.43 -0.60 -12.63
N LEU A 169 13.30 -0.88 -13.60
CA LEU A 169 14.22 0.06 -14.23
C LEU A 169 13.86 0.28 -15.70
N PHE A 170 14.26 1.43 -16.25
CA PHE A 170 14.30 1.69 -17.68
C PHE A 170 12.99 1.32 -18.38
N GLY A 171 11.89 1.83 -17.85
CA GLY A 171 10.56 1.42 -18.22
C GLY A 171 9.92 2.30 -19.28
N SER A 172 8.64 2.03 -19.50
CA SER A 172 7.79 2.87 -20.31
C SER A 172 6.35 2.83 -19.80
N TYR A 173 5.64 3.93 -20.04
CA TYR A 173 4.21 4.03 -19.84
C TYR A 173 3.52 3.77 -21.17
N LYS A 174 2.64 2.77 -21.23
CA LYS A 174 1.88 2.45 -22.45
C LYS A 174 0.43 2.15 -22.14
N ASN A 175 -0.47 2.81 -22.87
CA ASN A 175 -1.89 2.48 -22.91
C ASN A 175 -2.44 2.90 -24.28
N VAL A 176 -2.85 1.92 -25.10
CA VAL A 176 -3.32 2.19 -26.46
C VAL A 176 -4.65 2.96 -26.45
N ARG A 177 -5.52 2.76 -25.45
CA ARG A 177 -6.84 3.43 -25.39
C ARG A 177 -6.76 4.92 -25.15
N THR A 178 -5.68 5.37 -24.51
CA THR A 178 -5.43 6.79 -24.22
C THR A 178 -4.25 7.33 -25.03
N GLU A 179 -3.76 6.57 -26.01
CA GLU A 179 -2.57 6.89 -26.81
C GLU A 179 -1.32 7.21 -25.96
N LEU A 180 -1.27 6.70 -24.73
CA LEU A 180 -0.14 6.90 -23.84
C LEU A 180 1.01 6.06 -24.34
N ASN A 181 2.12 6.71 -24.68
CA ASN A 181 3.39 6.07 -24.97
C ASN A 181 4.53 7.00 -24.52
N LYS A 182 5.09 6.75 -23.34
CA LYS A 182 6.12 7.60 -22.74
C LYS A 182 7.26 6.76 -22.19
N ILE A 183 8.48 7.15 -22.46
CA ILE A 183 9.68 6.51 -21.92
C ILE A 183 9.95 7.01 -20.49
N GLU A 184 10.41 6.12 -19.62
CA GLU A 184 10.85 6.40 -18.25
C GLU A 184 12.28 5.91 -18.07
N ASN A 185 13.23 6.84 -17.99
CA ASN A 185 14.65 6.49 -17.87
C ASN A 185 15.03 6.00 -16.48
N HIS A 186 14.25 6.32 -15.45
CA HIS A 186 14.52 5.83 -14.09
C HIS A 186 13.69 4.59 -13.80
N GLY A 187 12.60 4.76 -13.04
CA GLY A 187 11.67 3.69 -12.72
C GLY A 187 11.14 3.77 -11.29
N TRP A 188 10.95 2.61 -10.69
CA TRP A 188 10.26 2.46 -9.41
C TRP A 188 10.82 1.31 -8.57
N PHE A 189 10.62 1.39 -7.26
CA PHE A 189 10.97 0.37 -6.28
C PHE A 189 9.75 0.06 -5.41
N LEU A 190 9.27 -1.18 -5.43
CA LEU A 190 8.26 -1.69 -4.52
C LEU A 190 8.94 -2.24 -3.27
N ASP A 191 8.69 -1.59 -2.13
CA ASP A 191 9.19 -2.03 -0.83
C ASP A 191 8.33 -3.19 -0.29
N TRP A 192 8.96 -4.28 0.13
CA TRP A 192 8.21 -5.47 0.54
C TRP A 192 7.48 -5.35 1.86
N GLU A 193 8.01 -4.57 2.80
CA GLU A 193 7.45 -4.42 4.14
C GLU A 193 6.22 -3.50 4.09
N SER A 194 6.38 -2.33 3.48
CA SER A 194 5.34 -1.31 3.38
C SER A 194 4.38 -1.51 2.20
N LYS A 195 4.70 -2.41 1.27
CA LYS A 195 4.01 -2.59 -0.02
C LYS A 195 3.83 -1.28 -0.80
N THR A 196 4.76 -0.34 -0.62
CA THR A 196 4.70 0.99 -1.23
C THR A 196 5.67 1.10 -2.40
N TRP A 197 5.16 1.59 -3.52
CA TRP A 197 5.96 1.96 -4.67
C TRP A 197 6.59 3.33 -4.46
N ASN A 198 7.91 3.36 -4.58
CA ASN A 198 8.75 4.54 -4.46
C ASN A 198 9.38 4.85 -5.81
N ARG A 199 9.54 6.13 -6.14
CA ARG A 199 10.32 6.52 -7.31
C ARG A 199 11.79 6.21 -7.06
N ILE A 200 12.52 5.89 -8.12
CA ILE A 200 13.98 5.80 -8.04
C ILE A 200 14.62 6.88 -8.89
N LYS A 201 15.86 7.21 -8.58
CA LYS A 201 16.72 8.02 -9.42
C LYS A 201 18.00 7.23 -9.67
N ILE A 202 18.26 6.94 -10.92
CA ILE A 202 19.49 6.30 -11.38
C ILE A 202 20.48 7.43 -11.70
N LYS A 203 21.70 7.33 -11.17
CA LYS A 203 22.80 8.24 -11.44
C LYS A 203 23.94 7.45 -12.07
N ILE A 204 24.43 7.93 -13.20
CA ILE A 204 25.58 7.37 -13.90
C ILE A 204 26.58 8.51 -14.11
N ASP A 205 27.84 8.22 -13.84
CA ASP A 205 28.94 9.16 -14.01
C ASP A 205 29.37 9.20 -15.49
N GLY A 206 29.51 10.40 -16.04
CA GLY A 206 30.09 10.60 -17.37
C GLY A 206 29.24 10.16 -18.57
N ALA A 207 27.98 9.75 -18.38
CA ALA A 207 27.09 9.31 -19.47
C ALA A 207 25.62 9.74 -19.26
N ASP A 208 24.88 9.87 -20.37
CA ASP A 208 23.43 10.06 -20.32
C ASP A 208 22.74 8.71 -20.01
N ILE A 209 21.78 8.75 -19.08
CA ILE A 209 20.94 7.60 -18.74
C ILE A 209 20.13 7.09 -19.94
N ALA A 210 19.80 7.95 -20.90
CA ALA A 210 19.11 7.54 -22.12
C ALA A 210 19.96 6.56 -22.95
N ASP A 211 21.28 6.75 -22.97
CA ASP A 211 22.22 5.85 -23.68
C ASP A 211 22.25 4.46 -23.04
N PHE A 212 22.08 4.38 -21.72
CA PHE A 212 21.96 3.11 -20.98
C PHE A 212 20.69 2.34 -21.30
N ARG A 213 19.60 3.04 -21.63
CA ARG A 213 18.32 2.42 -21.99
C ARG A 213 18.35 1.81 -23.38
N SER A 214 19.01 2.47 -24.34
CA SER A 214 19.11 2.02 -25.75
C SER A 214 19.91 0.73 -25.97
N ALA A 215 20.32 0.08 -24.88
CA ALA A 215 20.75 -1.31 -24.77
C ALA A 215 19.67 -2.31 -25.23
N ASP A 216 19.10 -2.12 -26.42
CA ASP A 216 18.07 -2.96 -27.03
C ASP A 216 18.77 -4.01 -27.88
N TYR A 217 19.10 -5.13 -27.23
CA TYR A 217 19.29 -6.42 -27.90
C TYR A 217 19.20 -7.59 -26.91
N PHE A 218 19.37 -7.29 -25.62
CA PHE A 218 19.78 -8.26 -24.62
C PHE A 218 18.85 -8.23 -23.42
N GLY A 219 18.05 -9.29 -23.26
CA GLY A 219 17.15 -9.44 -22.12
C GLY A 219 17.88 -9.30 -20.79
N THR A 220 17.19 -8.76 -19.78
CA THR A 220 17.73 -8.63 -18.42
C THR A 220 17.73 -9.97 -17.71
N ILE A 221 18.86 -10.33 -17.09
CA ILE A 221 19.01 -11.58 -16.33
C ILE A 221 19.05 -11.26 -14.84
N ASN A 222 18.11 -11.86 -14.10
CA ASN A 222 18.13 -11.87 -12.65
C ASN A 222 19.03 -12.99 -12.16
N LEU A 223 20.12 -12.62 -11.50
CA LEU A 223 21.02 -13.51 -10.77
C LEU A 223 20.69 -13.42 -9.28
N LYS A 224 21.34 -14.22 -8.44
CA LYS A 224 21.16 -14.15 -6.99
C LYS A 224 21.51 -12.76 -6.45
N ASP A 225 22.73 -12.29 -6.72
CA ASP A 225 23.27 -11.06 -6.13
C ASP A 225 23.21 -9.86 -7.11
N TYR A 226 23.03 -10.12 -8.40
CA TYR A 226 23.13 -9.09 -9.43
C TYR A 226 21.91 -9.04 -10.36
N LEU A 227 21.62 -7.85 -10.88
CA LEU A 227 20.94 -7.70 -12.15
C LEU A 227 21.99 -7.54 -13.25
N PHE A 228 21.88 -8.33 -14.31
CA PHE A 228 22.84 -8.34 -15.40
C PHE A 228 22.18 -8.05 -16.75
N PHE A 229 22.78 -7.16 -17.52
CA PHE A 229 22.34 -6.87 -18.89
C PHE A 229 23.48 -6.28 -19.72
N GLY A 230 23.51 -6.61 -21.01
CA GLY A 230 24.42 -5.99 -21.97
C GLY A 230 23.83 -4.71 -22.57
N SER A 231 24.70 -3.87 -23.11
CA SER A 231 24.33 -2.71 -23.91
C SER A 231 25.17 -2.61 -25.17
N GLU A 232 24.51 -2.30 -26.29
CA GLU A 232 25.16 -1.84 -27.52
C GLU A 232 24.81 -0.36 -27.70
N LYS A 233 25.81 0.52 -27.77
CA LYS A 233 25.57 1.89 -28.20
C LYS A 233 25.52 1.89 -29.73
N VAL A 234 24.42 2.38 -30.30
CA VAL A 234 24.18 2.38 -31.76
C VAL A 234 25.29 3.11 -32.55
N ASN A 235 26.04 4.02 -31.91
CA ASN A 235 27.04 4.87 -32.58
C ASN A 235 28.43 4.95 -31.89
N ILE A 236 28.76 4.09 -30.91
CA ILE A 236 30.12 4.07 -30.32
C ILE A 236 30.59 2.62 -30.23
N ALA A 237 31.86 2.37 -30.54
CA ALA A 237 32.56 1.08 -30.48
C ALA A 237 32.66 0.46 -29.06
N GLU A 238 31.89 0.95 -28.09
CA GLU A 238 31.91 0.55 -26.68
C GLU A 238 30.70 -0.34 -26.37
N ARG A 239 30.78 -1.61 -26.78
CA ARG A 239 29.93 -2.66 -26.23
C ARG A 239 30.36 -2.94 -24.79
N GLY A 240 29.40 -3.20 -23.91
CA GLY A 240 29.75 -3.60 -22.56
C GLY A 240 28.60 -4.17 -21.75
N LEU A 241 28.94 -4.51 -20.52
CA LEU A 241 28.11 -5.25 -19.59
C LEU A 241 27.85 -4.40 -18.36
N TYR A 242 26.58 -4.33 -17.96
CA TYR A 242 26.18 -3.67 -16.73
C TYR A 242 25.81 -4.69 -15.67
N PHE A 243 26.21 -4.36 -14.45
CA PHE A 243 25.91 -5.11 -13.24
C PHE A 243 25.28 -4.14 -12.26
N ILE A 244 24.14 -4.52 -11.70
CA ILE A 244 23.57 -3.82 -10.54
C ILE A 244 23.65 -4.78 -9.37
N ASP A 245 24.43 -4.41 -8.36
CA ASP A 245 24.48 -5.13 -7.09
C ASP A 245 23.14 -4.94 -6.35
N LYS A 246 22.46 -6.04 -6.03
CA LYS A 246 21.13 -6.01 -5.42
C LYS A 246 21.14 -5.56 -3.96
N ASN A 247 22.27 -5.64 -3.28
CA ASN A 247 22.40 -5.23 -1.88
C ASN A 247 22.75 -3.75 -1.77
N SER A 248 23.73 -3.30 -2.54
CA SER A 248 24.24 -1.92 -2.47
C SER A 248 23.56 -0.96 -3.45
N LEU A 249 22.87 -1.49 -4.47
CA LEU A 249 22.31 -0.73 -5.60
C LEU A 249 23.36 0.05 -6.41
N GLU A 250 24.62 -0.37 -6.32
CA GLU A 250 25.71 0.16 -7.12
C GLU A 250 25.68 -0.40 -8.53
N ILE A 251 26.07 0.43 -9.49
CA ILE A 251 26.11 0.11 -10.91
C ILE A 251 27.56 0.03 -11.34
N SER A 252 27.95 -1.11 -11.90
CA SER A 252 29.27 -1.34 -12.47
C SER A 252 29.18 -1.61 -13.96
N PHE A 253 30.23 -1.24 -14.70
CA PHE A 253 30.35 -1.43 -16.13
C PHE A 253 31.65 -2.14 -16.50
N LEU A 254 31.56 -3.10 -17.41
CA LEU A 254 32.72 -3.74 -18.01
C LEU A 254 32.63 -3.60 -19.53
N GLN A 255 33.55 -2.85 -20.12
CA GLN A 255 33.70 -2.82 -21.57
C GLN A 255 34.11 -4.21 -22.07
N ARG A 256 33.30 -4.78 -22.96
CA ARG A 256 33.53 -6.12 -23.50
C ARG A 256 32.86 -6.29 -24.85
N GLY A 257 33.49 -7.07 -25.72
CA GLY A 257 32.91 -7.49 -27.00
C GLY A 257 31.59 -8.27 -26.83
N ASN A 258 30.95 -8.57 -27.96
CA ASN A 258 29.65 -9.22 -27.99
C ASN A 258 29.68 -10.54 -27.22
N LEU A 259 28.66 -10.78 -26.39
CA LEU A 259 28.46 -12.07 -25.75
C LEU A 259 27.43 -12.84 -26.56
N ASP A 260 27.81 -14.00 -27.07
CA ASP A 260 26.92 -14.79 -27.93
C ASP A 260 25.77 -15.47 -27.17
N PHE A 261 25.75 -15.40 -25.83
CA PHE A 261 24.76 -16.13 -25.04
C PHE A 261 23.32 -15.73 -25.37
N TYR A 262 23.05 -14.49 -25.78
CA TYR A 262 21.69 -14.06 -26.14
C TYR A 262 21.13 -14.72 -27.40
N LYS A 263 22.01 -15.29 -28.23
CA LYS A 263 21.62 -16.10 -29.39
C LYS A 263 21.55 -17.59 -29.06
N SER A 264 21.77 -17.94 -27.79
CA SER A 264 21.72 -19.31 -27.34
C SER A 264 20.29 -19.84 -27.44
N PRO A 265 20.11 -21.12 -27.82
CA PRO A 265 18.80 -21.75 -27.76
C PRO A 265 18.25 -21.86 -26.33
N TYR A 266 19.11 -21.75 -25.30
CA TYR A 266 18.68 -21.72 -23.91
C TYR A 266 19.56 -20.81 -23.06
N ILE A 267 18.99 -20.33 -21.96
CA ILE A 267 19.74 -19.69 -20.88
C ILE A 267 19.40 -20.42 -19.58
N GLN A 268 20.42 -20.89 -18.89
CA GLN A 268 20.30 -21.41 -17.54
C GLN A 268 21.08 -20.50 -16.58
N VAL A 269 20.47 -20.18 -15.46
CA VAL A 269 21.06 -19.39 -14.39
C VAL A 269 21.05 -20.24 -13.14
N ILE A 270 22.21 -20.34 -12.50
CA ILE A 270 22.36 -20.93 -11.18
C ILE A 270 23.13 -19.92 -10.33
N ASP A 271 22.47 -19.36 -9.33
CA ASP A 271 22.95 -18.25 -8.51
C ASP A 271 23.48 -17.07 -9.35
N ASN A 272 24.80 -16.91 -9.44
CA ASN A 272 25.48 -15.85 -10.20
C ASN A 272 26.16 -16.35 -11.48
N THR A 273 25.86 -17.57 -11.91
CA THR A 273 26.48 -18.20 -13.07
C THR A 273 25.46 -18.40 -14.17
N ILE A 274 25.84 -18.04 -15.39
CA ILE A 274 25.04 -18.24 -16.60
C ILE A 274 25.64 -19.38 -17.42
N TYR A 275 24.82 -20.37 -17.75
CA TYR A 275 25.14 -21.47 -18.65
C TYR A 275 24.32 -21.32 -19.93
N PHE A 276 24.98 -21.51 -21.06
CA PHE A 276 24.36 -21.33 -22.37
C PHE A 276 25.13 -22.13 -23.42
N GLN A 277 24.52 -22.34 -24.58
CA GLN A 277 25.18 -22.90 -25.76
C GLN A 277 25.51 -21.78 -26.76
N ASN A 278 26.75 -21.73 -27.24
CA ASN A 278 27.13 -20.77 -28.29
C ASN A 278 26.62 -21.18 -29.69
N LEU A 279 26.84 -20.33 -30.68
CA LEU A 279 26.41 -20.58 -32.07
C LEU A 279 27.03 -21.84 -32.72
N LYS A 280 28.13 -22.37 -32.17
CA LYS A 280 28.77 -23.61 -32.64
C LYS A 280 28.23 -24.85 -31.91
N GLY A 281 27.23 -24.70 -31.04
CA GLY A 281 26.68 -25.82 -30.30
C GLY A 281 27.51 -26.25 -29.09
N VAL A 282 28.46 -25.43 -28.64
CA VAL A 282 29.31 -25.74 -27.49
C VAL A 282 28.74 -25.06 -26.25
N HIS A 283 28.57 -25.83 -25.17
CA HIS A 283 28.18 -25.29 -23.87
C HIS A 283 29.27 -24.37 -23.31
N GLN A 284 28.84 -23.25 -22.73
CA GLN A 284 29.66 -22.20 -22.19
C GLN A 284 29.14 -21.83 -20.81
N THR A 285 30.03 -21.26 -20.01
CA THR A 285 29.74 -20.84 -18.64
C THR A 285 30.31 -19.44 -18.41
N LEU A 286 29.52 -18.60 -17.76
CA LEU A 286 29.88 -17.23 -17.44
C LEU A 286 29.60 -16.96 -15.96
N ASP A 287 30.65 -16.93 -15.15
CA ASP A 287 30.58 -16.52 -13.75
C ASP A 287 30.54 -14.99 -13.68
N ILE A 288 29.40 -14.45 -13.28
CA ILE A 288 29.16 -13.02 -13.24
C ILE A 288 29.89 -12.35 -12.09
N SER A 289 30.12 -13.07 -10.99
CA SER A 289 30.88 -12.57 -9.84
C SER A 289 32.34 -12.31 -10.24
N LEU A 290 32.93 -13.14 -11.11
CA LEU A 290 34.28 -12.92 -11.62
C LEU A 290 34.37 -11.77 -12.62
N LEU A 291 33.31 -11.53 -13.41
CA LEU A 291 33.26 -10.38 -14.32
C LEU A 291 33.07 -9.07 -13.57
N GLN A 292 32.19 -9.06 -12.57
CA GLN A 292 31.89 -7.87 -11.78
C GLN A 292 33.15 -7.33 -11.08
N LYS A 293 34.05 -8.21 -10.60
CA LYS A 293 35.34 -7.80 -10.00
C LYS A 293 36.27 -7.05 -10.95
N LYS A 294 36.06 -7.16 -12.26
CA LYS A 294 36.84 -6.46 -13.30
C LYS A 294 36.13 -5.21 -13.81
N ALA A 295 34.89 -4.99 -13.38
CA ALA A 295 34.06 -3.88 -13.82
C ALA A 295 34.38 -2.63 -13.01
N ASP A 296 34.34 -1.48 -13.67
CA ASP A 296 34.48 -0.19 -13.01
C ASP A 296 33.14 0.23 -12.43
N LYS A 297 33.14 0.83 -11.24
CA LYS A 297 31.93 1.44 -10.68
C LYS A 297 31.63 2.73 -11.46
N VAL A 298 30.40 2.83 -11.96
CA VAL A 298 29.97 3.94 -12.82
C VAL A 298 28.71 4.64 -12.34
N GLY A 299 28.10 4.19 -11.23
CA GLY A 299 26.91 4.84 -10.72
C GLY A 299 26.21 4.09 -9.60
N HIS A 300 24.99 4.53 -9.29
CA HIS A 300 24.14 3.95 -8.26
C HIS A 300 22.67 4.32 -8.44
N ILE A 301 21.81 3.65 -7.67
CA ILE A 301 20.36 3.89 -7.67
C ILE A 301 19.92 4.40 -6.30
N GLU A 302 19.23 5.53 -6.31
CA GLU A 302 18.64 6.14 -5.11
C GLU A 302 17.15 5.87 -5.07
N ILE A 303 16.67 5.29 -3.97
CA ILE A 303 15.23 5.13 -3.72
C ILE A 303 14.70 6.42 -3.07
N ILE A 304 13.84 7.12 -3.78
CA ILE A 304 13.16 8.32 -3.29
C ILE A 304 11.91 7.86 -2.55
N LYS A 305 12.05 7.68 -1.23
CA LYS A 305 10.93 7.31 -0.36
C LYS A 305 9.82 8.34 -0.53
N SER A 306 8.66 7.86 -0.99
CA SER A 306 7.45 8.66 -0.98
C SER A 306 7.18 9.05 0.47
N SER A 307 6.97 10.35 0.73
CA SER A 307 6.55 10.81 2.05
C SER A 307 5.34 9.95 2.43
N GLY A 308 5.44 9.19 3.53
CA GLY A 308 4.56 8.08 3.83
C GLY A 308 3.08 8.39 3.71
N SER A 309 2.28 7.32 3.67
CA SER A 309 0.83 7.32 3.65
C SER A 309 0.24 8.45 4.51
N LEU A 310 -0.96 8.95 4.17
CA LEU A 310 -1.66 10.00 4.93
C LEU A 310 -1.47 9.90 6.46
N PHE A 311 -1.41 8.68 7.02
CA PHE A 311 -1.09 8.43 8.43
C PHE A 311 0.22 9.05 8.94
N ASP A 312 1.33 9.02 8.19
CA ASP A 312 2.59 9.64 8.63
C ASP A 312 2.51 11.17 8.67
N ARG A 313 1.70 11.77 7.78
CA ARG A 313 1.37 13.20 7.84
C ARG A 313 0.46 13.54 9.01
N PHE A 314 -0.32 12.58 9.50
CA PHE A 314 -1.26 12.77 10.61
C PHE A 314 -0.74 12.33 11.98
N LYS A 315 0.38 11.60 12.10
CA LYS A 315 0.99 11.22 13.40
C LYS A 315 1.23 12.44 14.30
N TYR A 316 1.81 13.51 13.73
CA TYR A 316 2.10 14.73 14.47
C TYR A 316 0.85 15.55 14.79
N PRO A 317 -0.11 15.78 13.85
CA PRO A 317 -1.40 16.39 14.17
C PRO A 317 -2.19 15.66 15.26
N PHE A 318 -2.22 14.32 15.25
CA PHE A 318 -2.90 13.54 16.30
C PHE A 318 -2.21 13.66 17.65
N LEU A 319 -0.87 13.66 17.70
CA LEU A 319 -0.13 13.91 18.93
C LEU A 319 -0.35 15.34 19.46
N VAL A 320 -0.43 16.33 18.57
CA VAL A 320 -0.74 17.73 18.94
C VAL A 320 -2.18 17.85 19.43
N LEU A 321 -3.15 17.21 18.77
CA LEU A 321 -4.55 17.18 19.19
C LEU A 321 -4.73 16.44 20.52
N PHE A 322 -3.98 15.35 20.74
CA PHE A 322 -3.96 14.63 22.02
C PHE A 322 -3.30 15.45 23.12
N ALA A 323 -2.18 16.13 22.84
CA ALA A 323 -1.55 17.04 23.78
C ALA A 323 -2.48 18.21 24.14
N LEU A 324 -3.19 18.79 23.16
CA LEU A 324 -4.20 19.83 23.37
C LEU A 324 -5.40 19.32 24.18
N SER A 325 -5.88 18.10 23.92
CA SER A 325 -6.99 17.52 24.69
C SER A 325 -6.59 17.25 26.14
N VAL A 326 -5.36 16.77 26.38
CA VAL A 326 -4.78 16.64 27.72
C VAL A 326 -4.63 18.02 28.38
N PHE A 327 -4.15 19.03 27.65
CA PHE A 327 -4.00 20.40 28.16
C PHE A 327 -5.35 21.04 28.54
N LEU A 328 -6.42 20.72 27.81
CA LEU A 328 -7.79 21.14 28.13
C LEU A 328 -8.41 20.34 29.28
N LEU A 329 -7.99 19.09 29.49
CA LEU A 329 -8.44 18.24 30.61
C LEU A 329 -7.80 18.62 31.95
N ILE A 330 -6.56 19.11 31.97
CA ILE A 330 -5.85 19.56 33.18
C ILE A 330 -6.63 20.62 33.99
N PRO A 331 -7.16 21.73 33.40
CA PRO A 331 -7.95 22.70 34.15
C PRO A 331 -9.31 22.14 34.62
N PHE A 332 -9.89 21.17 33.91
CA PHE A 332 -11.13 20.51 34.32
C PHE A 332 -10.93 19.59 35.54
N LEU A 333 -9.82 18.86 35.57
CA LEU A 333 -9.41 18.04 36.72
C LEU A 333 -9.00 18.92 37.92
N ASN A 334 -8.30 20.03 37.69
CA ASN A 334 -7.92 20.98 38.74
C ASN A 334 -9.12 21.77 39.29
N ARG A 335 -10.19 21.99 38.51
CA ARG A 335 -11.45 22.57 39.00
C ARG A 335 -12.18 21.69 40.03
N LYS A 336 -12.03 20.36 39.96
CA LYS A 336 -12.58 19.45 40.99
C LYS A 336 -11.80 19.46 42.31
N LEU A 337 -10.54 19.95 42.31
CA LEU A 337 -9.67 19.95 43.48
C LEU A 337 -9.57 21.32 44.19
N ARG A 338 -10.09 22.40 43.60
CA ARG A 338 -10.19 23.71 44.27
C ARG A 338 -11.53 23.84 44.99
N LYS A 339 -11.50 23.64 46.31
CA LYS A 339 -12.55 24.09 47.23
C LYS A 339 -12.73 25.61 47.08
N LYS A 340 -14.00 26.02 47.11
CA LYS A 340 -14.49 27.41 47.03
C LYS A 340 -13.86 28.32 48.09
N GLU A 341 -13.52 29.53 47.68
CA GLU A 341 -13.47 30.74 48.52
C GLU A 341 -14.29 31.84 47.79
N PRO A 342 -15.07 32.68 48.51
CA PRO A 342 -16.16 33.43 47.88
C PRO A 342 -15.84 34.90 47.49
N GLU A 343 -16.60 35.37 46.49
CA GLU A 343 -16.93 36.76 46.10
C GLU A 343 -15.81 37.67 45.52
N LYS A 344 -16.01 38.46 44.44
CA LYS A 344 -17.18 39.23 43.96
C LYS A 344 -17.37 39.20 42.44
N GLU A 345 -18.64 39.32 42.05
CA GLU A 345 -19.19 39.39 40.69
C GLU A 345 -19.01 40.75 39.99
N SER A 346 -19.02 40.70 38.64
CA SER A 346 -19.73 41.67 37.80
C SER A 346 -20.54 40.93 36.73
N THR A 347 -21.75 40.54 37.11
CA THR A 347 -23.03 40.60 36.39
C THR A 347 -23.12 40.34 34.87
N CYS A 348 -23.76 39.21 34.56
CA CYS A 348 -24.94 39.13 33.68
C CYS A 348 -26.04 38.42 34.49
N GLU A 349 -27.06 39.13 34.95
CA GLU A 349 -28.04 38.65 35.95
C GLU A 349 -28.94 37.50 35.44
N GLU A 350 -28.89 36.35 36.13
CA GLU A 350 -30.00 35.39 36.23
C GLU A 350 -30.99 35.89 37.29
N PRO A 351 -32.32 35.78 37.07
CA PRO A 351 -33.30 36.25 38.05
C PRO A 351 -33.22 35.41 39.33
N GLY A 352 -32.97 36.07 40.46
CA GLY A 352 -32.93 35.44 41.77
C GLY A 352 -34.29 34.84 42.17
N ILE A 353 -34.26 33.85 43.08
CA ILE A 353 -35.43 33.11 43.59
C ILE A 353 -36.55 34.07 44.07
N ASP A 354 -36.19 35.23 44.61
CA ASP A 354 -37.12 36.25 45.10
C ASP A 354 -37.96 36.87 43.94
N VAL A 355 -37.33 37.09 42.78
CA VAL A 355 -37.98 37.60 41.56
C VAL A 355 -38.97 36.58 41.00
N ILE A 356 -38.61 35.29 41.05
CA ILE A 356 -39.49 34.20 40.61
C ILE A 356 -40.73 34.12 41.50
N SER A 357 -40.56 34.22 42.83
CA SER A 357 -41.68 34.19 43.78
C SER A 357 -42.65 35.36 43.58
N ALA A 358 -42.13 36.58 43.35
CA ALA A 358 -42.93 37.77 43.06
C ALA A 358 -43.67 37.64 41.72
N THR A 359 -43.03 37.04 40.71
CA THR A 359 -43.63 36.80 39.39
C THR A 359 -44.73 35.74 39.47
N ILE A 360 -44.54 34.67 40.25
CA ILE A 360 -45.58 33.68 40.54
C ILE A 360 -46.79 34.36 41.18
N LYS A 361 -46.59 35.23 42.18
CA LYS A 361 -47.69 35.97 42.83
C LYS A 361 -48.48 36.84 41.84
N LYS A 362 -47.79 37.53 40.92
CA LYS A 362 -48.45 38.33 39.86
C LYS A 362 -49.26 37.46 38.89
N LEU A 363 -48.72 36.30 38.49
CA LEU A 363 -49.39 35.36 37.60
C LEU A 363 -50.59 34.68 38.29
N SER A 364 -50.45 34.28 39.55
CA SER A 364 -51.53 33.73 40.37
C SER A 364 -52.74 34.68 40.46
N ALA A 365 -52.51 36.00 40.48
CA ALA A 365 -53.59 36.99 40.55
C ALA A 365 -54.45 37.08 39.27
N ILE A 366 -53.96 36.56 38.14
CA ILE A 366 -54.65 36.55 36.84
C ILE A 366 -54.99 35.12 36.37
N SER A 367 -55.07 34.18 37.33
CA SER A 367 -55.44 32.79 37.06
C SER A 367 -56.76 32.66 36.31
N GLY A 368 -56.81 31.73 35.36
CA GLY A 368 -57.94 31.49 34.46
C GLY A 368 -57.92 32.34 33.19
N GLN A 369 -57.02 33.31 33.06
CA GLN A 369 -56.90 34.13 31.86
C GLN A 369 -56.00 33.49 30.79
N THR A 370 -56.34 33.77 29.54
CA THR A 370 -55.55 33.41 28.36
C THR A 370 -54.79 34.64 27.87
N LEU A 371 -53.46 34.58 27.90
CA LEU A 371 -52.56 35.68 27.57
C LEU A 371 -51.94 35.52 26.18
N ALA A 372 -51.82 36.63 25.44
CA ALA A 372 -51.01 36.69 24.25
C ALA A 372 -49.50 36.75 24.60
N ILE A 373 -48.66 36.56 23.58
CA ILE A 373 -47.19 36.52 23.75
C ILE A 373 -46.67 37.84 24.33
N ASP A 374 -47.17 38.98 23.85
CA ASP A 374 -46.71 40.30 24.27
C ASP A 374 -47.12 40.64 25.70
N ASP A 375 -48.33 40.21 26.12
CA ASP A 375 -48.82 40.40 27.49
C ASP A 375 -47.97 39.59 28.49
N LEU A 376 -47.66 38.34 28.13
CA LEU A 376 -46.80 37.50 28.95
C LEU A 376 -45.37 38.07 29.04
N ASP A 377 -44.83 38.59 27.94
CA ASP A 377 -43.50 39.23 27.94
C ASP A 377 -43.43 40.46 28.84
N SER A 378 -44.53 41.21 28.92
CA SER A 378 -44.65 42.36 29.82
C SER A 378 -44.63 41.91 31.29
N ILE A 379 -45.39 40.86 31.63
CA ILE A 379 -45.43 40.31 33.00
C ILE A 379 -44.08 39.71 33.41
N LEU A 380 -43.39 39.04 32.48
CA LEU A 380 -42.06 38.48 32.69
C LEU A 380 -40.94 39.55 32.63
N GLY A 381 -41.27 40.80 32.28
CA GLY A 381 -40.32 41.91 32.22
C GLY A 381 -39.31 41.84 31.07
N ILE A 382 -39.56 41.04 30.04
CA ILE A 382 -38.61 40.76 28.94
C ILE A 382 -38.97 41.47 27.61
N GLN A 383 -40.03 42.28 27.59
CA GLN A 383 -40.50 42.99 26.39
C GLN A 383 -39.42 43.94 25.80
N HIS A 384 -38.53 44.47 26.63
CA HIS A 384 -37.47 45.40 26.24
C HIS A 384 -36.34 44.75 25.41
N ILE A 385 -36.28 43.41 25.30
CA ILE A 385 -35.19 42.71 24.58
C ILE A 385 -35.43 42.83 23.07
N PRO A 386 -34.62 43.57 22.28
CA PRO A 386 -34.95 43.86 20.88
C PRO A 386 -34.89 42.62 19.97
N ASN A 387 -33.96 41.68 20.23
CA ASN A 387 -33.82 40.46 19.45
C ASN A 387 -34.93 39.44 19.81
N LEU A 388 -35.75 39.08 18.81
CA LEU A 388 -36.90 38.19 18.97
C LEU A 388 -36.51 36.75 19.36
N ASP A 389 -35.41 36.21 18.84
CA ASP A 389 -34.95 34.85 19.16
C ASP A 389 -34.40 34.79 20.59
N ASN A 390 -33.63 35.79 21.01
CA ASN A 390 -33.16 35.89 22.40
C ASN A 390 -34.33 36.05 23.37
N ARG A 391 -35.33 36.86 23.03
CA ARG A 391 -36.55 37.03 23.83
C ARG A 391 -37.33 35.72 23.94
N ARG A 392 -37.45 34.98 22.84
CA ARG A 392 -38.10 33.66 22.81
C ARG A 392 -37.38 32.64 23.69
N VAL A 393 -36.04 32.57 23.62
CA VAL A 393 -35.25 31.67 24.47
C VAL A 393 -35.39 32.05 25.94
N ARG A 394 -35.30 33.35 26.28
CA ARG A 394 -35.42 33.83 27.66
C ARG A 394 -36.81 33.57 28.24
N ARG A 395 -37.87 33.80 27.46
CA ARG A 395 -39.25 33.46 27.83
C ARG A 395 -39.39 31.98 28.15
N SER A 396 -38.86 31.11 27.30
CA SER A 396 -38.94 29.66 27.51
C SER A 396 -38.26 29.24 28.81
N ARG A 397 -37.08 29.79 29.11
CA ARG A 397 -36.36 29.50 30.36
C ARG A 397 -37.15 29.98 31.58
N MET A 398 -37.62 31.22 31.57
CA MET A 398 -38.42 31.77 32.67
C MET A 398 -39.72 30.98 32.92
N ILE A 399 -40.43 30.57 31.86
CA ILE A 399 -41.62 29.71 32.01
C ILE A 399 -41.24 28.37 32.64
N THR A 400 -40.14 27.75 32.21
CA THR A 400 -39.64 26.50 32.79
C THR A 400 -39.30 26.68 34.27
N ASP A 401 -38.59 27.74 34.64
CA ASP A 401 -38.20 28.00 36.03
C ASP A 401 -39.42 28.29 36.92
N ILE A 402 -40.37 29.09 36.43
CA ILE A 402 -41.61 29.40 37.14
C ILE A 402 -42.44 28.13 37.34
N ASN A 403 -42.65 27.34 36.27
CA ASN A 403 -43.42 26.10 36.36
C ASN A 403 -42.74 25.07 37.25
N THR A 404 -41.41 25.00 37.23
CA THR A 404 -40.67 24.05 38.09
C THR A 404 -40.85 24.40 39.56
N ASN A 405 -40.73 25.70 39.91
CA ASN A 405 -40.96 26.16 41.28
C ASN A 405 -42.43 26.03 41.73
N TYR A 406 -43.38 26.38 40.87
CA TYR A 406 -44.80 26.23 41.18
C TYR A 406 -45.21 24.77 41.30
N ARG A 407 -44.72 23.90 40.41
CA ARG A 407 -45.00 22.46 40.45
C ARG A 407 -44.44 21.79 41.70
N PHE A 408 -43.31 22.26 42.21
CA PHE A 408 -42.75 21.77 43.47
C PHE A 408 -43.70 22.02 44.66
N SER A 409 -44.44 23.13 44.65
CA SER A 409 -45.33 23.52 45.76
C SER A 409 -46.78 23.04 45.55
N ASN A 410 -47.26 22.99 44.29
CA ASN A 410 -48.67 22.82 43.95
C ASN A 410 -48.95 21.60 43.05
N GLY A 411 -47.93 20.84 42.66
CA GLY A 411 -48.04 19.59 41.90
C GLY A 411 -48.35 19.73 40.41
N LYS A 412 -48.62 20.93 39.90
CA LYS A 412 -48.93 21.21 38.49
C LYS A 412 -48.24 22.48 37.96
N ASN A 413 -48.29 22.68 36.64
CA ASN A 413 -47.71 23.86 35.99
C ASN A 413 -48.63 25.08 36.14
N LEU A 414 -48.06 26.25 36.40
CA LEU A 414 -48.79 27.51 36.47
C LEU A 414 -49.12 28.08 35.08
N ILE A 415 -48.18 27.95 34.13
CA ILE A 415 -48.29 28.51 32.79
C ILE A 415 -48.34 27.36 31.78
N ASN A 416 -49.48 27.21 31.10
CA ASN A 416 -49.69 26.21 30.07
C ASN A 416 -49.78 26.85 28.68
N ARG A 417 -49.14 26.23 27.69
CA ARG A 417 -49.07 26.76 26.32
C ARG A 417 -50.12 26.07 25.44
N VAL A 418 -51.06 26.83 24.88
CA VAL A 418 -52.18 26.31 24.07
C VAL A 418 -52.19 26.95 22.68
N LYS A 419 -52.29 26.14 21.62
CA LYS A 419 -52.37 26.65 20.24
C LYS A 419 -53.74 27.31 20.00
N LYS A 420 -53.75 28.43 19.30
CA LYS A 420 -55.00 29.11 18.93
C LYS A 420 -55.84 28.18 18.02
N PRO A 421 -57.14 27.99 18.28
CA PRO A 421 -57.98 27.08 17.49
C PRO A 421 -58.06 27.48 16.01
N ASP A 422 -58.17 28.78 15.75
CA ASP A 422 -58.40 29.33 14.40
C ASP A 422 -57.14 29.42 13.55
N ASP A 423 -55.96 29.59 14.17
CA ASP A 423 -54.67 29.54 13.49
C ASP A 423 -53.61 28.88 14.39
N LYS A 424 -53.30 27.62 14.06
CA LYS A 424 -52.34 26.78 14.80
C LYS A 424 -50.90 27.32 14.81
N ARG A 425 -50.59 28.37 14.03
CA ARG A 425 -49.29 29.06 14.03
C ARG A 425 -49.12 29.97 15.24
N TYR A 426 -50.20 30.44 15.86
CA TYR A 426 -50.15 31.29 17.05
C TYR A 426 -50.41 30.49 18.32
N THR A 427 -49.81 30.92 19.42
CA THR A 427 -49.94 30.25 20.72
C THR A 427 -50.28 31.22 21.81
N TYR A 428 -51.24 30.85 22.65
CA TYR A 428 -51.60 31.54 23.87
C TYR A 428 -51.02 30.83 25.09
N TYR A 429 -50.97 31.55 26.20
CA TYR A 429 -50.57 31.02 27.49
C TYR A 429 -51.73 31.13 28.47
N ILE A 430 -52.15 30.01 29.04
CA ILE A 430 -53.21 29.96 30.05
C ILE A 430 -52.54 29.85 31.41
N ILE A 431 -52.99 30.68 32.35
CA ILE A 431 -52.52 30.62 33.73
C ILE A 431 -53.49 29.79 34.57
N GLU A 432 -53.02 28.69 35.18
CA GLU A 432 -53.85 27.75 35.94
C GLU A 432 -53.25 27.50 37.32
N LEU A 433 -53.96 27.92 38.37
CA LEU A 433 -53.59 27.70 39.76
C LEU A 433 -53.81 26.28 40.23
#